data_AF-A0A7V4HE50-F1
#
_entry.id   AF-A0A7V4HE50-F1
#
_cell.length_a   1.000
_cell.length_b   1.000
_cell.length_c   1.000
_cell.angle_alpha   90.00
_cell.angle_beta   90.00
_cell.angle_gamma   90.00
#
_symmetry.space_group_name_H-M   'P 1'
#
loop_
_entity.id
_entity.type
_entity.pdbx_description
1 polymer ?
#
loop_
_entity_poly.entity_id
_entity_poly.type
_entity_poly.pdbx_seq_one_letter_code
_entity_poly.pdbx_strand_id
1 'polypeptide(L)' 'MANTIGLVFDLRDAYLAEGLSEEDVAEFDTEETIRSLEETIAALGFGVERIGHGRHLAA' A
#
# COMPACT_ATOMS: atom_id res chain seq x y z
N MET A 1 7.23 -1.44 23.08
CA MET A 1 7.45 -1.86 21.69
C MET A 1 6.08 -1.81 21.03
N ALA A 2 5.88 -0.95 20.05
CA ALA A 2 4.64 -0.97 19.26
C ALA A 2 4.68 -2.23 18.38
N ASN A 3 3.59 -2.99 18.32
CA ASN A 3 3.49 -4.10 17.37
C ASN A 3 3.46 -3.51 15.95
N THR A 4 4.27 -4.05 15.04
CA THR A 4 4.30 -3.61 13.63
C THR A 4 3.27 -4.37 12.82
N ILE A 5 2.53 -3.65 11.98
CA ILE A 5 1.60 -4.19 10.98
C ILE A 5 2.24 -4.03 9.59
N GLY A 6 2.35 -5.14 8.87
CA GLY A 6 2.73 -5.14 7.46
C GLY A 6 1.57 -4.70 6.58
N LEU A 7 1.74 -3.62 5.82
CA LEU A 7 0.74 -3.08 4.91
C LEU A 7 1.08 -3.48 3.47
N VAL A 8 0.24 -4.33 2.90
CA VAL A 8 0.25 -4.70 1.48
C VAL A 8 -0.81 -3.87 0.77
N PHE A 9 -0.50 -3.38 -0.42
CA PHE A 9 -1.36 -2.51 -1.23
C PHE A 9 -1.03 -2.63 -2.71
N ASP A 10 -1.98 -2.29 -3.56
CA ASP A 10 -1.80 -2.23 -5.00
C ASP A 10 -1.71 -0.76 -5.44
N LEU A 11 -0.49 -0.20 -5.43
CA LEU A 11 -0.28 1.20 -5.78
C LEU A 11 -0.51 1.40 -7.29
N ARG A 12 -1.54 2.18 -7.63
CA ARG A 12 -1.90 2.54 -9.00
C ARG A 12 -0.71 2.98 -9.85
N ASP A 13 0.08 3.91 -9.32
CA ASP A 13 1.23 4.48 -10.02
C ASP A 13 2.31 3.43 -10.35
N ALA A 14 2.47 2.40 -9.50
CA ALA A 14 3.41 1.32 -9.76
C ALA A 14 2.98 0.48 -10.98
N TYR A 15 1.68 0.18 -11.08
CA TYR A 15 1.15 -0.59 -12.19
C TYR A 15 1.04 0.22 -13.49
N LEU A 16 0.75 1.52 -13.41
CA LEU A 16 0.89 2.42 -14.57
C LEU A 16 2.32 2.43 -15.09
N ALA A 17 3.32 2.47 -14.21
CA ALA A 17 4.73 2.40 -14.60
C ALA A 17 5.14 1.04 -15.20
N GLU A 18 4.42 -0.03 -14.87
CA GLU A 18 4.55 -1.36 -15.50
C GLU A 18 3.86 -1.45 -16.87
N GLY A 19 3.15 -0.39 -17.29
CA GLY A 19 2.53 -0.28 -18.61
C GLY A 19 1.07 -0.70 -18.68
N LEU A 20 0.39 -0.86 -17.54
CA LEU A 20 -1.06 -1.07 -17.50
C LEU A 20 -1.78 0.22 -17.88
N SER A 21 -3.00 0.08 -18.41
CA SER A 21 -3.83 1.24 -18.76
C SER A 21 -4.53 1.84 -17.53
N GLU A 22 -4.96 3.09 -17.64
CA GLU A 22 -5.80 3.77 -16.63
C GLU A 22 -7.07 2.98 -16.28
N GLU A 23 -7.63 2.24 -17.25
CA GLU A 23 -8.82 1.39 -17.04
C GLU A 23 -8.47 0.15 -16.21
N ASP A 24 -7.34 -0.49 -16.49
CA ASP A 24 -6.88 -1.69 -15.76
C ASP A 24 -6.61 -1.40 -14.28
N VAL A 25 -6.20 -0.17 -13.95
CA VAL A 25 -5.81 0.24 -12.59
C VAL A 25 -6.86 1.10 -11.89
N ALA A 26 -8.06 1.21 -12.45
CA ALA A 26 -9.10 2.12 -11.94
C ALA A 26 -9.47 1.85 -10.46
N GLU A 27 -9.41 0.59 -10.03
CA GLU A 27 -9.71 0.13 -8.67
C GLU A 27 -8.50 0.16 -7.73
N PHE A 28 -7.29 0.46 -8.23
CA PHE A 28 -6.05 0.39 -7.45
C PHE A 28 -5.87 1.61 -6.53
N ASP A 29 -5.12 1.39 -5.46
CA ASP A 29 -4.88 2.34 -4.39
C ASP A 29 -4.08 3.55 -4.87
N THR A 30 -4.43 4.72 -4.34
CA THR A 30 -3.62 5.93 -4.49
C THR A 30 -2.62 6.04 -3.35
N GLU A 31 -1.55 6.81 -3.56
CA GLU A 31 -0.60 7.14 -2.49
C GLU A 31 -1.30 7.83 -1.30
N GLU A 32 -2.33 8.63 -1.57
CA GLU A 32 -3.14 9.27 -0.52
C GLU A 32 -3.90 8.26 0.33
N THR A 33 -4.50 7.24 -0.28
CA THR A 33 -5.16 6.14 0.45
C THR A 33 -4.16 5.42 1.35
N ILE A 34 -2.99 5.06 0.83
CA ILE A 34 -1.96 4.32 1.57
C ILE A 34 -1.43 5.14 2.75
N ARG A 35 -1.14 6.43 2.54
CA ARG A 35 -0.73 7.35 3.60
C ARG A 35 -1.80 7.49 4.68
N SER A 36 -3.07 7.62 4.29
CA SER A 36 -4.17 7.77 5.25
C SER A 36 -4.33 6.53 6.12
N LEU A 37 -4.13 5.33 5.55
CA LEU A 37 -4.10 4.08 6.31
C LEU A 37 -2.91 4.03 7.27
N GLU A 38 -1.72 4.38 6.82
CA GLU A 38 -0.52 4.42 7.65
C GLU A 38 -0.69 5.36 8.86
N GLU A 39 -1.15 6.59 8.62
CA GLU A 39 -1.40 7.58 9.67
C GLU A 39 -2.46 7.09 10.67
N THR A 40 -3.53 6.46 10.18
CA THR A 40 -4.59 5.90 11.03
C THR A 40 -4.06 4.76 11.91
N ILE A 41 -3.30 3.84 11.33
CA ILE A 41 -2.70 2.71 12.07
C ILE A 41 -1.69 3.22 13.12
N ALA A 42 -0.89 4.22 12.76
CA ALA A 42 0.05 4.88 13.67
C ALA A 42 -0.69 5.58 14.83
N ALA A 43 -1.79 6.26 14.55
CA ALA A 43 -2.62 6.91 15.58
C ALA A 43 -3.25 5.91 16.56
N LEU A 44 -3.45 4.66 16.13
CA LEU A 44 -3.90 3.55 16.99
C LEU A 44 -2.77 2.93 17.82
N GLY A 45 -1.53 3.40 17.69
CA GLY A 45 -0.38 2.98 18.49
C GLY A 45 0.42 1.81 17.90
N PHE A 46 0.21 1.46 16.64
CA PHE A 46 0.96 0.42 15.93
C PHE A 46 2.06 1.03 15.05
N GLY A 47 3.12 0.26 14.80
CA GLY A 47 4.05 0.58 13.71
C GLY A 47 3.48 0.11 12.37
N VAL A 48 3.89 0.75 11.28
CA VAL A 48 3.53 0.33 9.92
C VAL A 48 4.80 0.03 9.14
N GLU A 49 4.83 -1.13 8.49
CA GLU A 49 5.83 -1.48 7.49
C GLU A 49 5.13 -1.58 6.13
N ARG A 50 5.45 -0.68 5.20
CA ARG A 50 4.93 -0.73 3.83
C ARG A 50 5.64 -1.85 3.05
N ILE A 51 4.95 -2.96 2.84
CA ILE A 51 5.49 -4.11 2.10
C ILE A 51 5.37 -3.91 0.58
N GLY A 52 4.41 -3.09 0.15
CA GLY A 52 4.08 -2.90 -1.27
C GLY A 52 3.12 -3.98 -1.75
N HIS A 53 3.30 -4.45 -2.98
CA HIS A 53 2.38 -5.41 -3.60
C HIS A 53 2.52 -6.82 -3.01
N GLY A 54 1.44 -7.63 -3.09
CA GLY A 54 1.40 -8.98 -2.50
C GLY A 54 2.49 -9.92 -3.00
N ARG A 55 2.99 -9.72 -4.23
CA ARG A 55 4.13 -10.46 -4.78
C ARG A 55 5.48 -10.15 -4.08
N HIS A 56 5.63 -9.01 -3.40
CA HIS A 56 6.79 -8.75 -2.53
C HIS A 56 6.70 -9.52 -1.22
N LEU A 57 5.49 -9.68 -0.67
CA LEU A 57 5.27 -10.46 0.54
C LEU A 57 5.54 -11.95 0.33
N ALA A 58 5.18 -12.47 -0.85
CA ALA A 58 5.29 -13.89 -1.16
C ALA A 58 6.69 -14.35 -1.63
N ALA A 59 7.63 -13.42 -1.82
CA ALA A 59 9.00 -13.69 -2.27
C ALA A 59 9.91 -14.07 -1.10
#